data_AF-A0A2W4JKL1-F1
#
_entry.id   AF-A0A2W4JKL1-F1
#
_cell.length_a   1.000
_cell.length_b   1.000
_cell.length_c   1.000
_cell.angle_alpha   90.00
_cell.angle_beta   90.00
_cell.angle_gamma   90.00
#
_symmetry.space_group_name_H-M   'P 1'
#
loop_
_entity.id
_entity.type
_entity.pdbx_description
1 polymer ?
#
loop_
_entity_poly.entity_id
_entity_poly.type
_entity_poly.pdbx_seq_one_letter_code
_entity_poly.pdbx_strand_id
1 'polypeptide(L)'
;VMQRLPQVLVNVPVADKAAVASSSAVAAVVADVERELGDNGRVLLRPSGTEQLIRVMVEATDLTVAQAAADRLAGVVAANS
;
A
#
# COMPACT_ATOMS: atom_id res chain seq x y z
N VAL A 1 -9.13 1.90 -24.04
CA VAL A 1 -8.77 0.66 -23.29
C VAL A 1 -7.86 1.08 -22.15
N MET A 2 -8.18 0.77 -20.89
CA MET A 2 -7.23 1.00 -19.78
C MET A 2 -6.11 -0.02 -19.88
N GLN A 3 -4.87 0.45 -19.87
CA GLN A 3 -3.69 -0.42 -19.84
C GLN A 3 -3.60 -1.07 -18.46
N ARG A 4 -3.60 -2.41 -18.41
CA ARG A 4 -3.41 -3.15 -17.16
C ARG A 4 -1.93 -3.14 -16.80
N LEU A 5 -1.60 -2.56 -15.65
CA LEU A 5 -0.28 -2.68 -15.06
C LEU A 5 -0.22 -3.95 -14.19
N PRO A 6 0.96 -4.57 -14.05
CA PRO A 6 1.24 -5.47 -12.94
C PRO A 6 0.78 -4.88 -11.61
N GLN A 7 0.17 -5.72 -10.78
CA GLN A 7 -0.40 -5.34 -9.50
C GLN A 7 0.02 -6.35 -8.43
N VAL A 8 0.37 -5.85 -7.26
CA VAL A 8 0.59 -6.63 -6.04
C VAL A 8 -0.44 -6.19 -4.99
N LEU A 9 -1.05 -7.17 -4.33
CA LEU A 9 -2.00 -6.96 -3.24
C LEU A 9 -1.53 -7.75 -2.01
N VAL A 10 -1.26 -7.03 -0.93
CA VAL A 10 -0.89 -7.59 0.37
C VAL A 10 -2.00 -7.28 1.39
N ASN A 11 -2.48 -8.31 2.06
CA ASN A 11 -3.41 -8.16 3.19
C ASN A 11 -2.60 -8.11 4.48
N VAL A 12 -2.66 -7.00 5.19
CA VAL A 12 -1.91 -6.76 6.43
C VAL A 12 -2.89 -6.78 7.60
N PRO A 13 -2.88 -7.82 8.46
CA PRO A 13 -3.64 -7.81 9.70
C PRO A 13 -3.22 -6.64 10.59
N VAL A 14 -4.18 -5.96 11.21
CA VAL A 14 -3.93 -4.76 12.03
C VAL A 14 -4.74 -4.81 13.31
N ALA A 15 -4.24 -4.34 14.45
CA ALA A 15 -5.04 -4.31 15.68
C ALA A 15 -6.07 -3.18 15.66
N ASP A 16 -5.67 -2.01 15.13
CA ASP A 16 -6.48 -0.81 15.01
C ASP A 16 -6.33 -0.17 13.62
N LYS A 17 -7.43 -0.17 12.85
CA LYS A 17 -7.46 0.46 11.53
C LYS A 17 -7.38 1.98 11.60
N ALA A 18 -7.89 2.58 12.68
CA ALA A 18 -7.87 4.03 12.87
C ALA A 18 -6.45 4.52 13.20
N ALA A 19 -5.67 3.73 13.94
CA ALA A 19 -4.25 3.99 14.18
C ALA A 19 -3.48 4.07 12.85
N VAL A 20 -3.68 3.09 11.95
CA VAL A 20 -3.05 3.14 10.61
C VAL A 20 -3.52 4.35 9.81
N ALA A 21 -4.83 4.63 9.80
CA ALA A 21 -5.40 5.74 9.04
C ALA A 21 -4.92 7.13 9.50
N SER A 22 -4.54 7.26 10.77
CA SER A 22 -4.03 8.51 11.37
C SER A 22 -2.49 8.54 11.51
N SER A 23 -1.79 7.46 11.14
CA SER A 23 -0.34 7.37 11.28
C SER A 23 0.37 8.26 10.27
N SER A 24 1.11 9.26 10.78
CA SER A 24 1.97 10.11 9.96
C SER A 24 3.10 9.32 9.29
N ALA A 25 3.57 8.23 9.90
CA ALA A 25 4.60 7.36 9.32
C ALA A 25 4.06 6.61 8.09
N VAL A 26 2.83 6.09 8.17
CA VAL A 26 2.16 5.46 7.03
C VAL A 26 1.92 6.48 5.92
N ALA A 27 1.38 7.65 6.26
CA ALA A 27 1.13 8.72 5.29
C ALA A 27 2.41 9.18 4.57
N ALA A 28 3.53 9.34 5.31
CA ALA A 28 4.81 9.73 4.73
C ALA A 28 5.34 8.69 3.74
N VAL A 29 5.29 7.40 4.10
CA VAL A 29 5.78 6.33 3.21
C VAL A 29 4.88 6.16 1.99
N VAL A 30 3.56 6.31 2.12
CA VAL A 30 2.66 6.35 0.96
C VAL A 30 3.05 7.47 0.01
N ALA A 31 3.22 8.70 0.51
CA ALA A 31 3.58 9.84 -0.31
C ALA A 31 4.96 9.67 -0.99
N ASP A 32 5.91 9.01 -0.33
CA ASP A 32 7.21 8.69 -0.91
C ASP A 32 7.08 7.67 -2.05
N VAL A 33 6.35 6.58 -1.83
CA VAL A 33 6.14 5.56 -2.86
C VAL A 33 5.34 6.13 -4.04
N GLU A 34 4.32 6.94 -3.81
CA GLU A 34 3.57 7.62 -4.88
C GLU A 34 4.49 8.51 -5.73
N ARG A 35 5.43 9.22 -5.09
CA ARG A 35 6.42 10.04 -5.80
C ARG A 35 7.44 9.21 -6.59
N GLU A 36 7.88 8.09 -6.02
CA GLU A 36 8.78 7.13 -6.68
C GLU A 36 8.12 6.51 -7.92
N LEU A 37 6.84 6.18 -7.84
CA LEU A 37 6.08 5.60 -8.94
C LEU A 37 5.74 6.62 -10.03
N GLY A 38 5.40 7.86 -9.65
CA GLY A 38 4.98 8.90 -10.59
C GLY A 38 3.86 8.39 -11.52
N ASP A 39 3.99 8.63 -12.83
CA ASP A 39 3.02 8.16 -13.82
C ASP A 39 3.11 6.65 -14.13
N ASN A 40 4.10 5.96 -13.58
CA ASN A 40 4.35 4.55 -13.85
C ASN A 40 3.63 3.60 -12.88
N GLY A 41 2.87 4.13 -11.92
CA GLY A 41 2.21 3.30 -10.92
C GLY A 41 1.23 4.03 -10.03
N ARG A 42 0.65 3.30 -9.08
CA ARG A 42 -0.23 3.86 -8.03
C ARG A 42 -0.23 3.02 -6.78
N VAL A 43 -0.48 3.67 -5.66
CA VAL A 43 -0.70 3.05 -4.36
C VAL A 43 -2.18 3.14 -3.99
N LEU A 44 -2.72 2.09 -3.39
CA LEU A 44 -4.04 2.09 -2.77
C LEU A 44 -3.97 1.36 -1.43
N LEU A 45 -4.14 2.11 -0.34
CA LEU A 45 -4.37 1.56 0.99
C LEU A 45 -5.86 1.64 1.31
N ARG A 46 -6.47 0.52 1.68
CA ARG A 46 -7.87 0.49 2.09
C ARG A 46 -8.11 -0.43 3.28
N PRO A 47 -8.90 -0.03 4.28
CA PRO A 47 -9.35 -0.96 5.31
C PRO A 47 -10.29 -2.02 4.73
N SER A 48 -10.22 -3.26 5.24
CA SER A 48 -11.27 -4.24 4.99
C SER A 48 -12.53 -3.89 5.79
N GLY A 49 -13.71 -4.05 5.19
CA GLY A 49 -14.99 -3.79 5.86
C GLY A 49 -15.44 -4.93 6.78
N THR A 50 -14.97 -6.15 6.53
CA THR A 50 -15.42 -7.37 7.22
C THR A 50 -14.32 -8.06 8.02
N GLU A 51 -13.06 -7.69 7.81
CA GLU A 51 -11.90 -8.34 8.43
C GLU A 51 -11.02 -7.32 9.12
N GLN A 52 -10.26 -7.75 10.13
CA GLN A 52 -9.38 -6.88 10.92
C GLN A 52 -8.01 -6.70 10.24
N LEU A 53 -8.02 -6.13 9.02
CA LEU A 53 -6.85 -5.92 8.17
C LEU A 53 -6.94 -4.65 7.31
N ILE A 54 -5.78 -4.17 6.84
CA ILE A 54 -5.62 -3.18 5.78
C ILE A 54 -5.12 -3.90 4.52
N ARG A 55 -5.68 -3.54 3.37
CA ARG A 55 -5.26 -4.02 2.06
C ARG A 55 -4.30 -2.99 1.47
N VAL A 56 -3.06 -3.40 1.25
CA VAL A 56 -2.02 -2.62 0.58
C VAL A 56 -1.93 -3.11 -0.86
N MET A 57 -2.26 -2.24 -1.80
CA MET A 57 -2.22 -2.55 -3.22
C MET A 57 -1.29 -1.57 -3.93
N VAL A 58 -0.37 -2.09 -4.71
CA VAL A 58 0.52 -1.29 -5.55
C VAL A 58 0.45 -1.80 -6.97
N GLU A 59 0.36 -0.88 -7.91
CA GLU A 59 0.53 -1.16 -9.33
C GLU A 59 1.73 -0.40 -9.86
N ALA A 60 2.50 -1.04 -10.74
CA ALA A 60 3.62 -0.41 -11.41
C ALA A 60 3.86 -1.05 -12.79
N THR A 61 4.54 -0.35 -13.69
CA THR A 61 4.97 -0.90 -15.00
C THR A 61 5.86 -2.13 -14.88
N ASP A 62 6.55 -2.29 -13.75
CA ASP A 62 7.40 -3.42 -13.42
C ASP A 62 6.89 -4.15 -12.16
N LEU A 63 6.77 -5.48 -12.23
CA LEU A 63 6.24 -6.28 -11.13
C LEU A 63 7.16 -6.30 -9.91
N THR A 64 8.48 -6.28 -10.11
CA THR A 64 9.45 -6.24 -9.01
C THR A 64 9.38 -4.90 -8.27
N VAL A 65 9.18 -3.80 -8.99
CA VAL A 65 8.91 -2.48 -8.39
C VAL A 65 7.61 -2.50 -7.59
N ALA A 66 6.52 -3.02 -8.16
CA ALA A 66 5.25 -3.14 -7.45
C ALA A 66 5.37 -3.99 -6.17
N GLN A 67 6.09 -5.10 -6.24
CA GLN A 67 6.32 -6.00 -5.10
C GLN A 67 7.13 -5.31 -4.00
N ALA A 68 8.28 -4.71 -4.34
CA ALA A 68 9.13 -4.03 -3.37
C ALA A 68 8.41 -2.87 -2.66
N ALA A 69 7.64 -2.09 -3.42
CA ALA A 69 6.82 -1.01 -2.87
C ALA A 69 5.70 -1.53 -1.96
N ALA A 70 4.99 -2.59 -2.37
CA ALA A 70 3.94 -3.20 -1.57
C ALA A 70 4.48 -3.78 -0.26
N ASP A 71 5.64 -4.46 -0.29
CA ASP A 71 6.28 -5.04 0.90
C ASP A 71 6.75 -3.94 1.87
N ARG A 72 7.35 -2.87 1.36
CA ARG A 72 7.75 -1.70 2.16
C ARG A 72 6.54 -1.08 2.87
N LEU A 73 5.45 -0.83 2.13
CA LEU A 73 4.22 -0.27 2.69
C LEU A 73 3.58 -1.22 3.72
N ALA A 74 3.53 -2.52 3.42
CA ALA A 74 2.98 -3.52 4.31
C ALA A 74 3.73 -3.58 5.64
N GLY A 75 5.06 -3.50 5.63
CA GLY A 75 5.88 -3.46 6.84
C GLY A 75 5.59 -2.23 7.70
N VAL A 76 5.44 -1.05 7.07
CA VAL A 76 5.12 0.19 7.79
C VAL A 76 3.70 0.15 8.36
N VAL A 77 2.73 -0.37 7.61
CA VAL A 77 1.36 -0.59 8.12
C VAL A 77 1.37 -1.50 9.33
N ALA A 78 2.04 -2.66 9.26
CA ALA A 78 2.11 -3.61 10.36
C ALA A 78 2.82 -3.06 11.62
N ALA A 79 3.76 -2.14 11.45
CA ALA A 79 4.46 -1.49 12.56
C ALA A 79 3.65 -0.34 13.21
N ASN A 80 2.57 0.11 12.57
CA ASN A 80 1.78 1.28 12.98
C ASN A 80 0.28 0.94 13.13
N SER A 81 -0.01 -0.33 13.44
CA SER A 81 -1.35 -0.91 13.50
C SER A 81 -1.77 -1.39 14.86
#